data_AF-A0A7C4WX28-F1
#
_entry.id   AF-A0A7C4WX28-F1
#
_cell.length_a   1.000
_cell.length_b   1.000
_cell.length_c   1.000
_cell.angle_alpha   90.00
_cell.angle_beta   90.00
_cell.angle_gamma   90.00
#
_symmetry.space_group_name_H-M   'P 1'
#
loop_
_entity.id
_entity.type
_entity.pdbx_description
1 polymer ?
#
loop_
_entity_poly.entity_id
_entity_poly.type
_entity_poly.pdbx_seq_one_letter_code
_entity_poly.pdbx_strand_id
1 'polypeptide(L)'
;MRNSVVVRPFEPGDFVTSSSGESGLVLSPRTFVEAASRLPKACRPGHFFAPGCCARPDYVTQVPVLFADGSYDVMRSTHLKKDRNPSVETRARLLSLLDAIPNR
;
A
#
# COMPACT_ATOMS: atom_id res chain seq x y z
N MET A 1 -3.62 -1.28 -34.52
CA MET A 1 -3.10 -0.76 -33.24
C MET A 1 -3.79 -1.54 -32.13
N ARG A 2 -3.10 -2.44 -31.41
CA ARG A 2 -3.68 -3.12 -30.25
C ARG A 2 -3.55 -2.16 -29.07
N ASN A 3 -4.67 -1.67 -28.55
CA ASN A 3 -4.72 -0.96 -27.28
C ASN A 3 -4.32 -1.96 -26.19
N SER A 4 -3.06 -1.96 -25.78
CA SER A 4 -2.64 -2.68 -24.58
C SER A 4 -3.25 -1.94 -23.39
N VAL A 5 -4.42 -2.38 -22.93
CA VAL A 5 -4.97 -1.94 -21.64
C VAL A 5 -3.95 -2.36 -20.59
N VAL A 6 -3.25 -1.38 -20.02
CA VAL A 6 -2.33 -1.63 -18.89
C VAL A 6 -3.22 -1.98 -17.70
N VAL A 7 -3.33 -3.27 -17.40
CA VAL A 7 -4.05 -3.75 -16.22
C VAL A 7 -3.23 -3.35 -14.99
N ARG A 8 -3.79 -2.49 -14.14
CA ARG A 8 -3.20 -2.18 -12.85
C ARG A 8 -3.57 -3.33 -11.89
N PRO A 9 -2.60 -4.10 -11.39
CA PRO A 9 -2.89 -5.23 -10.51
C PRO A 9 -3.40 -4.81 -9.14
N PHE A 10 -3.20 -3.54 -8.75
CA PHE A 10 -3.66 -2.97 -7.49
C PHE A 10 -4.34 -1.63 -7.70
N GLU A 11 -5.32 -1.35 -6.87
CA GLU A 11 -6.08 -0.11 -6.83
C GLU A 11 -6.12 0.45 -5.40
N PRO A 12 -6.19 1.78 -5.21
CA PRO A 12 -6.41 2.37 -3.91
C PRO A 12 -7.64 1.77 -3.21
N GLY A 13 -7.48 1.38 -1.95
CA GLY A 13 -8.51 0.71 -1.16
C GLY A 13 -8.51 -0.82 -1.26
N ASP A 14 -7.70 -1.42 -2.13
CA ASP A 14 -7.48 -2.88 -2.09
C ASP A 14 -6.88 -3.28 -0.74
N PHE A 15 -7.43 -4.34 -0.14
CA PHE A 15 -6.76 -5.05 0.95
C PHE A 15 -5.73 -6.02 0.38
N VAL A 16 -4.59 -6.12 1.03
CA VAL A 16 -3.45 -6.93 0.59
C VAL A 16 -2.80 -7.65 1.77
N THR A 17 -2.12 -8.75 1.46
CA THR A 17 -1.20 -9.41 2.37
C THR A 17 0.22 -9.35 1.79
N SER A 18 1.21 -9.02 2.62
CA SER A 18 2.62 -9.09 2.23
C SER A 18 3.09 -10.54 2.09
N SER A 19 4.21 -10.76 1.41
CA SER A 19 4.87 -12.08 1.36
C SER A 19 5.23 -12.64 2.74
N SER A 20 5.34 -11.76 3.74
CA SER A 20 5.61 -12.11 5.15
C SER A 20 4.35 -12.39 5.96
N GLY A 21 3.16 -12.27 5.36
CA GLY A 21 1.87 -12.54 6.02
C GLY A 21 1.23 -11.31 6.69
N GLU A 22 1.79 -10.12 6.51
CA GLU A 22 1.25 -8.90 7.15
C GLU A 22 0.11 -8.31 6.33
N SER A 23 -0.99 -7.98 7.00
CA SER A 23 -2.16 -7.37 6.37
C SER A 23 -1.98 -5.87 6.17
N GLY A 24 -2.40 -5.38 5.00
CA GLY A 24 -2.31 -3.98 4.63
C GLY A 24 -3.42 -3.50 3.71
N LEU A 25 -3.41 -2.20 3.45
CA LEU A 25 -4.35 -1.48 2.61
C LEU A 25 -3.58 -0.61 1.61
N VAL A 26 -3.93 -0.69 0.33
CA VAL A 26 -3.33 0.11 -0.73
C VAL A 26 -3.79 1.57 -0.62
N LEU A 27 -2.84 2.50 -0.51
CA LEU A 27 -3.12 3.92 -0.34
C LEU A 27 -3.39 4.64 -1.66
N SER A 28 -4.29 5.62 -1.64
CA SER A 28 -4.44 6.58 -2.75
C SER A 28 -3.19 7.47 -2.87
N PRO A 29 -2.94 8.11 -4.02
CA PRO A 29 -1.76 8.96 -4.17
C PRO A 29 -1.73 10.10 -3.14
N ARG A 30 -2.89 10.69 -2.85
CA ARG A 30 -3.03 11.77 -1.86
C ARG A 30 -2.79 11.26 -0.45
N THR A 31 -3.43 10.16 -0.06
CA THR A 31 -3.27 9.58 1.27
C THR A 31 -1.85 9.08 1.50
N PHE A 32 -1.16 8.61 0.45
CA PHE A 32 0.25 8.23 0.53
C PHE A 32 1.15 9.43 0.87
N VAL A 33 0.93 10.60 0.29
CA VAL A 33 1.70 11.81 0.62
C VAL A 33 1.55 12.18 2.11
N GLU A 34 0.33 12.12 2.63
CA GLU A 34 0.05 12.41 4.04
C GLU A 34 0.57 11.31 4.98
N ALA A 35 0.47 10.04 4.58
CA ALA A 35 1.06 8.93 5.32
C ALA A 35 2.59 9.08 5.38
N ALA A 36 3.24 9.40 4.27
CA ALA A 36 4.68 9.48 4.17
C ALA A 36 5.30 10.62 5.00
N SER A 37 4.52 11.67 5.29
CA SER A 37 4.97 12.80 6.12
C SER A 37 4.75 12.59 7.63
N ARG A 38 3.96 11.59 8.05
CA ARG A 38 3.50 11.44 9.44
C ARG A 38 3.76 10.07 10.05
N LEU A 39 3.68 9.01 9.24
CA LEU A 39 3.78 7.64 9.71
C LEU A 39 5.22 7.15 9.60
N PRO A 40 5.65 6.22 10.47
CA PRO A 40 6.95 5.59 10.33
C PRO A 40 6.97 4.69 9.09
N LYS A 41 8.08 4.74 8.35
CA LYS A 41 8.40 3.75 7.30
C LYS A 41 9.14 2.58 7.94
N ALA A 42 8.60 1.36 7.84
CA ALA A 42 9.18 0.21 8.54
C ALA A 42 10.24 -0.56 7.72
N CYS A 43 10.33 -0.31 6.41
CA CYS A 43 11.28 -0.97 5.50
C CYS A 43 11.11 -2.50 5.45
N ARG A 44 9.86 -2.98 5.36
CA ARG A 44 9.52 -4.41 5.35
C ARG A 44 10.23 -5.22 4.26
N PRO A 45 10.43 -6.54 4.46
CA PRO A 45 10.85 -7.42 3.37
C PRO A 45 9.93 -7.28 2.16
N GLY A 46 10.51 -7.02 0.99
CA GLY A 46 9.73 -6.76 -0.23
C GLY A 46 9.38 -5.29 -0.48
N HIS A 47 9.76 -4.37 0.42
CA HIS A 47 9.67 -2.94 0.13
C HIS A 47 10.49 -2.58 -1.12
N PHE A 48 10.04 -1.55 -1.82
CA PHE A 48 10.75 -0.95 -2.92
C PHE A 48 11.89 -0.10 -2.40
N PHE A 49 13.11 -0.51 -2.74
CA PHE A 49 14.34 0.18 -2.38
C PHE A 49 14.99 0.74 -3.64
N ALA A 50 15.04 2.06 -3.76
CA ALA A 50 15.80 2.76 -4.79
C ALA A 50 16.57 3.91 -4.12
N PRO A 51 17.91 3.82 -3.99
CA PRO A 51 18.70 4.88 -3.37
C PRO A 51 18.62 6.17 -4.20
N GLY A 52 18.38 7.30 -3.54
CA GLY A 52 18.37 8.63 -4.16
C GLY A 52 17.12 9.00 -4.97
N CYS A 53 16.06 8.17 -4.98
CA CYS A 53 14.84 8.45 -5.73
C CYS A 53 13.61 8.56 -4.81
N CYS A 54 12.80 9.60 -5.01
CA CYS A 54 11.47 9.69 -4.39
C CYS A 54 10.60 8.56 -4.95
N ALA A 55 9.92 7.80 -4.08
CA ALA A 55 8.99 6.78 -4.54
C ALA A 55 7.88 7.43 -5.40
N ARG A 56 7.65 6.89 -6.59
CA ARG A 56 6.59 7.33 -7.51
C ARG A 56 5.64 6.15 -7.73
N PRO A 57 4.63 5.98 -6.85
CA PRO A 57 3.79 4.80 -6.91
C PRO A 57 3.00 4.75 -8.22
N ASP A 58 3.20 3.68 -8.97
CA ASP A 58 2.55 3.44 -10.26
C ASP A 58 1.43 2.39 -10.16
N TYR A 59 1.33 1.71 -9.00
CA TYR A 59 0.35 0.64 -8.69
C TYR A 59 0.51 -0.64 -9.51
N VAL A 60 1.61 -0.77 -10.24
CA VAL A 60 2.00 -1.93 -11.06
C VAL A 60 3.27 -2.57 -10.52
N THR A 61 4.27 -1.78 -10.18
CA THR A 61 5.57 -2.18 -9.62
C THR A 61 5.76 -1.62 -8.22
N GLN A 62 5.34 -0.37 -7.99
CA GLN A 62 5.42 0.33 -6.72
C GLN A 62 4.02 0.58 -6.16
N VAL A 63 3.70 -0.11 -5.07
CA VAL A 63 2.37 -0.07 -4.43
C VAL A 63 2.52 0.50 -3.02
N PRO A 64 1.93 1.66 -2.71
CA PRO A 64 2.01 2.22 -1.36
C PRO A 64 0.99 1.52 -0.46
N VAL A 65 1.44 0.99 0.68
CA VAL A 65 0.63 0.17 1.58
C VAL A 65 0.73 0.70 3.00
N LEU A 66 -0.43 0.87 3.64
CA LEU A 66 -0.60 1.07 5.08
C LEU A 66 -0.79 -0.29 5.74
N PHE A 67 -0.03 -0.58 6.81
CA PHE A 67 -0.13 -1.84 7.53
C PHE A 67 -0.92 -1.68 8.83
N ALA A 68 -1.44 -2.79 9.35
CA ALA A 68 -2.31 -2.81 10.54
C ALA A 68 -1.62 -2.33 11.83
N ASP A 69 -0.29 -2.29 11.85
CA ASP A 69 0.54 -1.74 12.92
C ASP A 69 0.64 -0.20 12.89
N GLY A 70 0.10 0.46 11.86
CA GLY A 70 0.13 1.91 11.70
C GLY A 70 1.36 2.47 10.98
N SER A 71 2.23 1.61 10.48
CA SER A 71 3.34 2.00 9.62
C SER A 71 2.97 1.92 8.13
N TYR A 72 3.78 2.53 7.28
CA TYR A 72 3.62 2.42 5.83
C TYR A 72 4.89 1.88 5.17
N ASP A 73 4.74 1.31 3.98
CA ASP A 73 5.84 1.06 3.07
C ASP A 73 5.37 1.22 1.61
N VAL A 74 6.31 1.48 0.70
CA VAL A 74 6.08 1.28 -0.73
C VAL A 74 6.59 -0.12 -1.05
N MET A 75 5.71 -1.01 -1.48
CA MET A 75 5.99 -2.42 -1.69
C MET A 75 6.16 -2.74 -3.17
N ARG A 76 7.01 -3.73 -3.47
CA ARG A 76 7.03 -4.34 -4.80
C ARG A 76 5.75 -5.14 -4.99
N SER A 77 5.08 -4.97 -6.13
CA SER A 77 3.84 -5.70 -6.46
C SER A 77 3.96 -7.22 -6.33
N THR A 78 5.13 -7.78 -6.66
CA THR A 78 5.43 -9.22 -6.54
C THR A 78 5.45 -9.74 -5.11
N HIS A 79 5.53 -8.86 -4.11
CA HIS A 79 5.52 -9.19 -2.69
C HIS A 79 4.16 -8.92 -2.04
N LEU A 80 3.13 -8.62 -2.85
CA LEU A 80 1.77 -8.40 -2.40
C LEU A 80 0.82 -9.39 -3.07
N LYS A 81 -0.18 -9.81 -2.31
CA LYS A 81 -1.34 -10.55 -2.83
C LYS A 81 -2.61 -9.81 -2.43
N LYS A 82 -3.58 -9.68 -3.34
CA LYS A 82 -4.90 -9.14 -2.98
C LYS A 82 -5.56 -10.07 -1.96
N ASP A 83 -6.03 -9.49 -0.87
CA ASP A 83 -6.87 -10.16 0.10
C ASP A 83 -8.32 -9.71 -0.12
N ARG A 84 -9.14 -10.59 -0.71
CA ARG A 84 -10.54 -10.28 -0.98
C ARG A 84 -11.43 -10.44 0.25
N ASN A 85 -10.94 -11.09 1.31
CA ASN A 85 -11.72 -11.40 2.49
C ASN A 85 -10.88 -11.26 3.77
N PRO A 86 -10.36 -10.05 4.06
CA PRO A 86 -9.65 -9.79 5.31
C PRO A 86 -10.61 -10.01 6.49
N SER A 87 -10.06 -10.43 7.63
CA SER A 87 -10.86 -10.59 8.85
C SER A 87 -11.54 -9.26 9.22
N VAL A 88 -12.72 -9.35 9.86
CA VAL A 88 -13.49 -8.15 10.27
C VAL A 88 -12.65 -7.22 11.13
N GLU A 89 -11.87 -7.77 12.05
CA GLU A 89 -10.95 -7.03 12.93
C GLU A 89 -9.85 -6.32 12.14
N THR A 90 -9.19 -7.03 11.21
CA THR A 90 -8.13 -6.47 10.36
C THR A 90 -8.67 -5.32 9.50
N ARG A 91 -9.84 -5.54 8.89
CA ARG A 91 -10.52 -4.54 8.06
C ARG A 91 -10.86 -3.29 8.87
N ALA A 92 -11.47 -3.46 10.05
CA ALA A 92 -11.81 -2.35 10.92
C ALA A 92 -10.56 -1.57 11.36
N ARG A 93 -9.48 -2.28 11.71
CA ARG A 93 -8.20 -1.67 12.09
C ARG A 93 -7.60 -0.82 10.97
N LEU A 94 -7.50 -1.37 9.76
CA LEU A 94 -6.92 -0.66 8.61
C LEU A 94 -7.74 0.57 8.21
N LEU A 95 -9.08 0.46 8.23
CA LEU A 95 -9.96 1.59 7.91
C LEU A 95 -9.90 2.68 8.98
N SER A 96 -9.82 2.31 10.27
CA SER A 96 -9.63 3.28 11.35
C SER A 96 -8.29 4.02 11.23
N LEU A 97 -7.21 3.32 10.89
CA LEU A 97 -5.92 3.95 10.64
C LEU A 97 -5.96 4.88 9.42
N LEU A 98 -6.66 4.47 8.36
CA LEU A 98 -6.84 5.29 7.16
C LEU A 98 -7.60 6.59 7.46
N ASP A 99 -8.69 6.52 8.23
CA ASP A 99 -9.52 7.68 8.60
C ASP A 99 -8.73 8.70 9.45
N ALA A 100 -7.79 8.21 10.26
CA ALA A 100 -6.89 9.05 11.05
C ALA A 100 -5.85 9.81 10.21
N ILE A 101 -5.65 9.44 8.94
CA ILE A 101 -4.76 10.16 8.02
C ILE A 101 -5.56 11.32 7.40
N PRO A 102 -5.18 12.59 7.65
CA PRO A 102 -5.93 13.73 7.16
C PRO A 102 -5.98 13.74 5.63
N ASN A 103 -7.14 14.11 5.08
CA ASN A 103 -7.37 14.17 3.63
C ASN A 103 -7.57 15.62 3.19
N ARG A 104 -6.73 16.54 3.71
CA ARG A 104 -6.82 18.00 3.44
C ARG A 104 -6.02 18.43 2.22
#